data_AF-A0A927QS75-F1
#
_entry.id   AF-A0A927QS75-F1
#
_cell.length_a   1.000
_cell.length_b   1.000
_cell.length_c   1.000
_cell.angle_alpha   90.00
_cell.angle_beta   90.00
_cell.angle_gamma   90.00
#
_symmetry.space_group_name_H-M   'P 1'
#
loop_
_entity.id
_entity.type
_entity.pdbx_description
1 polymer ?
#
loop_
_entity_poly.entity_id
_entity_poly.type
_entity_poly.pdbx_seq_one_letter_code
_entity_poly.pdbx_strand_id
1 'polypeptide(L)'
;MKNKQINSFDELINLLENNSFTDNQKVKIIQKCLQVYIIADEHPNLINDLKSFWVKYGNLPLTSRPLFLSGNSDLKSMNKIPELKKIIDEIEQKY
;
A
#
# COMPACT_ATOMS: atom_id res chain seq x y z
N MET A 1 0.16 24.45 -8.92
CA MET A 1 1.07 23.76 -7.98
C MET A 1 1.89 22.78 -8.80
N LYS A 2 3.23 22.83 -8.74
CA LYS A 2 4.09 21.91 -9.51
C LYS A 2 3.82 20.48 -9.05
N ASN A 3 3.46 19.58 -9.96
CA ASN A 3 3.37 18.14 -9.70
C ASN A 3 4.76 17.65 -9.30
N LYS A 4 5.03 17.53 -8.00
CA LYS A 4 6.28 16.95 -7.51
C LYS A 4 6.19 15.44 -7.76
N GLN A 5 6.91 14.96 -8.78
CA GLN A 5 7.11 13.53 -8.99
C GLN A 5 7.98 12.98 -7.85
N ILE A 6 7.57 11.83 -7.31
CA ILE A 6 8.33 11.07 -6.32
C ILE A 6 9.11 10.02 -7.09
N ASN A 7 10.44 10.12 -7.08
CA ASN A 7 11.33 9.32 -7.92
C ASN A 7 12.10 8.25 -7.14
N SER A 8 12.04 8.27 -5.81
CA SER A 8 12.70 7.28 -4.96
C SER A 8 11.88 6.94 -3.72
N PHE A 9 12.23 5.81 -3.09
CA PHE A 9 11.66 5.42 -1.82
C PHE A 9 11.98 6.42 -0.71
N ASP A 10 13.19 6.97 -0.70
CA ASP A 10 13.60 7.97 0.30
C ASP A 10 12.79 9.27 0.15
N GLU A 11 12.47 9.69 -1.08
CA GLU A 11 11.57 10.83 -1.32
C GLU A 11 10.15 10.55 -0.82
N LEU A 12 9.65 9.32 -1.00
CA LEU A 12 8.36 8.89 -0.47
C LEU A 12 8.34 8.95 1.06
N ILE A 13 9.33 8.36 1.72
CA ILE A 13 9.43 8.38 3.19
C ILE A 13 9.53 9.81 3.72
N ASN A 14 10.40 10.63 3.14
CA ASN A 14 10.52 12.03 3.52
C ASN A 14 9.22 12.81 3.34
N LEU A 15 8.46 12.52 2.27
CA LEU A 15 7.15 13.13 2.08
C LEU A 15 6.17 12.72 3.20
N LEU A 16 6.12 11.44 3.56
CA LEU A 16 5.19 10.92 4.56
C LEU A 16 5.54 11.33 6.00
N GLU A 17 6.82 11.48 6.33
CA GLU A 17 7.29 11.85 7.67
C GLU A 17 7.21 13.36 7.92
N ASN A 18 7.50 14.18 6.91
CA ASN A 18 7.58 15.64 7.08
C ASN A 18 6.24 16.37 6.82
N ASN A 19 5.16 15.65 6.52
CA ASN A 19 3.85 16.24 6.26
C ASN A 19 2.78 15.58 7.13
N SER A 20 1.87 16.39 7.65
CA SER A 20 0.73 15.93 8.45
C SER A 20 -0.38 15.35 7.57
N PHE A 21 -0.16 14.15 7.06
CA PHE A 21 -1.19 13.37 6.36
C PHE A 21 -2.00 12.51 7.34
N THR A 22 -3.29 12.36 7.07
CA THR A 22 -4.10 11.32 7.71
C THR A 22 -3.69 9.94 7.22
N ASP A 23 -3.97 8.88 7.98
CA ASP A 23 -3.56 7.52 7.60
C ASP A 23 -4.15 7.10 6.24
N ASN A 24 -5.41 7.45 5.97
CA ASN A 24 -6.03 7.24 4.66
C ASN A 24 -5.31 7.98 3.52
N GLN A 25 -4.77 9.18 3.78
CA GLN A 25 -3.97 9.90 2.78
C GLN A 25 -2.63 9.20 2.56
N LYS A 26 -1.95 8.76 3.62
CA LYS A 26 -0.69 8.01 3.52
C LYS A 26 -0.88 6.74 2.72
N VAL A 27 -1.92 5.95 3.00
CA VAL A 27 -2.26 4.73 2.25
C VAL A 27 -2.43 5.02 0.76
N LYS A 28 -3.22 6.04 0.40
CA LYS A 28 -3.43 6.40 -1.02
C LYS A 28 -2.14 6.83 -1.72
N ILE A 29 -1.26 7.56 -1.03
CA ILE A 29 0.03 7.98 -1.58
C ILE A 29 0.90 6.74 -1.83
N ILE A 30 1.02 5.86 -0.83
CA ILE A 30 1.83 4.65 -0.93
C ILE A 30 1.31 3.72 -2.05
N GLN A 31 0.00 3.51 -2.12
CA GLN A 31 -0.64 2.73 -3.20
C GLN A 31 -0.26 3.26 -4.58
N LYS A 32 -0.29 4.59 -4.78
CA LYS A 32 0.09 5.19 -6.06
C LYS A 32 1.57 5.08 -6.38
N CYS A 33 2.44 5.13 -5.37
CA CYS A 33 3.88 5.12 -5.57
C CYS A 33 4.46 3.71 -5.69
N LEU A 34 3.95 2.76 -4.92
CA LEU A 34 4.52 1.41 -4.81
C LEU A 34 3.64 0.31 -5.40
N GLN A 35 2.38 0.62 -5.74
CA GLN A 35 1.38 -0.35 -6.23
C GLN A 35 1.13 -1.49 -5.21
N VAL A 36 1.11 -1.13 -3.91
CA VAL A 36 0.89 -2.07 -2.81
C VAL A 36 -0.39 -1.69 -2.05
N TYR A 37 -1.24 -2.67 -1.79
CA TYR A 37 -2.43 -2.55 -0.98
C TYR A 37 -2.08 -2.54 0.52
N ILE A 38 -2.77 -1.70 1.28
CA ILE A 38 -2.57 -1.52 2.71
C ILE A 38 -3.91 -1.56 3.41
N ILE A 39 -3.98 -2.31 4.50
CA ILE A 39 -5.10 -2.33 5.42
C ILE A 39 -4.66 -1.52 6.64
N ALA A 40 -5.05 -0.24 6.69
CA ALA A 40 -4.52 0.72 7.65
C ALA A 40 -4.60 0.24 9.11
N ASP A 41 -5.70 -0.43 9.47
CA ASP A 41 -5.94 -0.94 10.83
C ASP A 41 -4.94 -2.02 11.27
N GLU A 42 -4.26 -2.68 10.33
CA GLU A 42 -3.24 -3.70 10.61
C GLU A 42 -1.83 -3.10 10.78
N HIS A 43 -1.68 -1.80 10.53
CA HIS A 43 -0.39 -1.12 10.46
C HIS A 43 -0.35 0.12 11.37
N PRO A 44 -0.33 -0.07 12.71
CA PRO A 44 -0.27 1.03 13.67
C PRO A 44 0.98 1.90 13.51
N ASN A 45 2.04 1.34 12.90
CA ASN A 45 3.26 2.07 12.53
C ASN A 45 3.55 1.93 11.03
N LEU A 46 2.61 2.39 10.20
CA LEU A 46 2.65 2.29 8.74
C LEU A 46 4.02 2.63 8.10
N ILE A 47 4.70 3.66 8.58
CA ILE A 47 6.01 4.07 8.02
C ILE A 47 7.10 3.03 8.32
N ASN A 48 7.11 2.44 9.51
CA ASN A 48 8.09 1.40 9.86
C ASN A 48 7.82 0.09 9.10
N ASP A 49 6.55 -0.24 8.92
CA ASP A 49 6.14 -1.40 8.11
C ASP A 49 6.54 -1.22 6.64
N LEU A 50 6.36 0.00 6.12
CA LEU A 50 6.78 0.38 4.78
C LEU A 50 8.30 0.29 4.58
N LYS A 51 9.08 0.78 5.55
CA LYS A 51 10.56 0.63 5.56
C LYS A 51 10.95 -0.84 5.57
N SER A 52 10.31 -1.65 6.41
CA SER A 52 10.56 -3.08 6.51
C SER A 52 10.22 -3.82 5.22
N PHE A 53 9.11 -3.46 4.57
CA PHE A 53 8.72 -3.98 3.26
C PHE A 53 9.77 -3.64 2.21
N TRP A 54 10.24 -2.39 2.16
CA TRP A 54 11.23 -1.95 1.18
C TRP A 54 12.59 -2.63 1.36
N VAL A 55 13.03 -2.85 2.61
CA VAL A 55 14.25 -3.61 2.90
C VAL A 55 14.17 -5.03 2.33
N LYS A 56 13.01 -5.69 2.41
CA LYS A 56 12.83 -7.06 1.94
C LYS A 56 12.61 -7.17 0.43
N TYR A 57 11.82 -6.28 -0.15
CA TYR A 57 11.29 -6.43 -1.51
C TYR A 57 11.67 -5.27 -2.46
N GLY A 58 12.31 -4.21 -1.98
CA GLY A 58 12.66 -3.02 -2.76
C GLY A 58 13.61 -3.31 -3.91
N ASN A 59 14.47 -4.33 -3.77
CA ASN A 59 15.39 -4.78 -4.83
C ASN A 59 14.73 -5.73 -5.84
N LEU A 60 13.52 -6.21 -5.58
CA LEU A 60 12.78 -7.07 -6.50
C LEU A 60 12.10 -6.21 -7.58
N PRO A 61 11.95 -6.74 -8.81
CA PRO A 61 11.09 -6.11 -9.81
C PRO A 61 9.65 -6.03 -9.31
N LEU A 62 8.90 -5.02 -9.76
CA LEU A 62 7.52 -4.77 -9.32
C LEU A 62 6.63 -6.02 -9.41
N THR A 63 6.80 -6.82 -10.46
CA THR A 63 6.05 -8.07 -10.71
C THR A 63 6.32 -9.18 -9.70
N SER A 64 7.41 -9.10 -8.93
CA SER A 64 7.78 -10.07 -7.91
C SER A 64 7.58 -9.55 -6.49
N ARG A 65 7.12 -8.30 -6.34
CA ARG A 65 6.81 -7.73 -5.02
C ARG A 65 5.44 -8.22 -4.54
N PRO A 66 5.26 -8.44 -3.23
CA PRO A 66 3.94 -8.73 -2.70
C PRO A 66 2.97 -7.59 -3.00
N LEU A 67 1.73 -7.93 -3.34
CA LEU A 67 0.66 -6.97 -3.57
C LEU A 67 0.17 -6.30 -2.29
N PHE A 68 0.43 -6.88 -1.12
CA PHE A 68 0.01 -6.39 0.19
C PHE A 68 1.23 -6.05 1.04
N LEU A 69 1.10 -5.00 1.86
CA LEU A 69 2.17 -4.56 2.75
C LEU A 69 2.48 -5.61 3.84
N SER A 70 1.45 -6.24 4.40
CA SER A 70 1.56 -7.44 5.22
C SER A 70 1.51 -8.68 4.30
N GLY A 71 2.50 -9.57 4.42
CA GLY A 71 2.59 -10.78 3.60
C GLY A 71 1.45 -11.80 3.78
N ASN A 72 0.51 -11.53 4.69
CA ASN A 72 -0.68 -12.33 4.93
C ASN A 72 -1.90 -11.41 4.84
N SER A 73 -2.66 -11.54 3.76
CA SER A 73 -4.01 -10.99 3.66
C SER A 73 -4.94 -12.19 3.48
N ASP A 74 -5.69 -12.54 4.52
CA ASP A 74 -6.80 -13.48 4.39
C ASP A 74 -7.99 -12.80 3.68
N LEU A 75 -8.90 -13.62 3.15
CA LEU A 75 -10.07 -13.15 2.38
C LEU A 75 -10.91 -12.10 3.12
N LYS A 76 -11.00 -12.19 4.46
CA LYS A 76 -11.74 -11.20 5.27
C LYS A 76 -11.05 -9.83 5.25
N SER A 77 -9.73 -9.82 5.26
CA SER A 77 -8.91 -8.63 5.17
C SER A 77 -8.96 -8.02 3.76
N MET A 78 -9.02 -8.83 2.70
CA MET A 78 -9.22 -8.35 1.33
C MET A 78 -10.57 -7.63 1.14
N ASN A 79 -11.64 -8.08 1.79
CA ASN A 79 -12.97 -7.44 1.74
C ASN A 79 -12.99 -6.01 2.33
N LYS A 80 -11.98 -5.62 3.11
CA LYS A 80 -11.85 -4.26 3.65
C LYS A 80 -11.32 -3.28 2.60
N ILE A 81 -10.77 -3.77 1.49
CA ILE A 81 -10.30 -2.93 0.38
C ILE A 81 -11.45 -2.84 -0.65
N PRO A 82 -12.08 -1.66 -0.83
CA PRO A 82 -13.30 -1.54 -1.65
C PRO A 82 -13.14 -2.02 -3.09
N GLU A 83 -11.97 -1.78 -3.68
CA GLU A 83 -11.65 -2.18 -5.04
C GLU A 83 -11.58 -3.71 -5.19
N LEU A 84 -10.95 -4.39 -4.23
CA LEU A 84 -10.85 -5.85 -4.23
C LEU A 84 -12.19 -6.50 -3.90
N LYS A 85 -12.94 -5.94 -2.94
CA LYS A 85 -14.26 -6.42 -2.59
C LYS A 85 -15.17 -6.45 -3.82
N LYS A 86 -15.19 -5.38 -4.63
CA LYS A 86 -16.00 -5.33 -5.85
C LYS A 86 -15.64 -6.45 -6.82
N ILE A 87 -14.35 -6.75 -6.98
CA ILE A 87 -13.88 -7.84 -7.85
C ILE A 87 -14.32 -9.20 -7.29
N ILE A 88 -14.21 -9.41 -5.98
CA ILE A 88 -14.65 -10.65 -5.32
C ILE A 88 -16.16 -10.83 -5.50
N ASP A 89 -16.95 -9.80 -5.22
CA ASP A 89 -18.41 -9.82 -5.38
C ASP A 89 -18.81 -10.15 -6.84
N GLU A 90 -18.09 -9.61 -7.84
CA GLU A 90 -18.33 -9.90 -9.28
C GLU A 90 -17.96 -11.34 -9.67
N ILE A 91 -16.97 -11.94 -9.03
CA ILE A 91 -16.58 -13.34 -9.24
C ILE A 91 -17.60 -14.27 -8.58
N GLU A 92 -18.01 -13.98 -7.35
CA GLU A 92 -18.98 -14.78 -6.60
C GLU A 92 -20.37 -14.77 -7.26
N GLN A 93 -20.79 -13.68 -7.91
CA GLN A 93 -22.05 -13.64 -8.66
C GLN A 93 -22.05 -14.46 -9.96
N LYS A 94 -20.87 -14.89 -10.44
CA LYS A 94 -20.72 -15.68 -11.67
C LYS A 94 -20.65 -17.20 -11.42
N TYR A 95 -20.63 -17.63 -10.16
CA TYR A 95 -20.67 -19.04 -9.74
C TYR A 95 -21.95 -19.34 -8.97
#